data_AF-A0A832GYC8-F1
#
_entry.id   AF-A0A832GYC8-F1
#
_cell.length_a   1.000
_cell.length_b   1.000
_cell.length_c   1.000
_cell.angle_alpha   90.00
_cell.angle_beta   90.00
_cell.angle_gamma   90.00
#
_symmetry.space_group_name_H-M   'P 1'
#
loop_
_entity.id
_entity.type
_entity.pdbx_description
1 polymer ?
#
loop_
_entity_poly.entity_id
_entity_poly.type
_entity_poly.pdbx_seq_one_letter_code
_entity_poly.pdbx_strand_id
1 'polypeptide(L)'
;MLSPFIKNVTGIIIVLIVSFITFYILFINLSDKSDYVESGIIKSGELYDSVVIYRDEFGVSHIEANNEDDLYFALGYTHAQDRLWQMDLSRRAAEGRLSEIFGPEVIEYDKLFRTIGINRTSYKIYNSLPE
;
A
#
# COMPACT_ATOMS: atom_id res chain seq x y z
N MET A 1 49.90 -19.99 22.21
CA MET A 1 48.52 -20.48 22.39
C MET A 1 47.68 -19.33 22.92
N LEU A 2 46.80 -18.75 22.12
CA LEU A 2 45.87 -17.70 22.58
C LEU A 2 44.96 -18.25 23.69
N SER A 3 44.70 -17.45 24.72
CA SER A 3 43.90 -17.88 25.87
C SER A 3 42.49 -18.33 25.41
N PRO A 4 41.86 -19.30 26.09
CA PRO A 4 40.51 -19.77 25.77
C PRO A 4 39.49 -18.61 25.68
N PHE A 5 39.70 -17.56 26.47
CA PHE A 5 38.91 -16.34 26.47
C PHE A 5 38.95 -15.59 25.13
N ILE A 6 40.14 -15.42 24.54
CA ILE A 6 40.31 -14.69 23.27
C ILE A 6 39.60 -15.43 22.12
N LYS A 7 39.65 -16.76 22.11
CA LYS A 7 38.99 -17.59 21.08
C LYS A 7 37.47 -17.45 21.12
N ASN A 8 36.87 -17.42 22.31
CA ASN A 8 35.42 -17.27 22.48
C ASN A 8 34.96 -15.87 22.04
N VAL A 9 35.72 -14.82 22.39
CA VAL A 9 35.43 -13.45 21.98
C VAL A 9 35.50 -13.30 20.46
N THR A 10 36.52 -13.86 19.81
CA THR A 10 36.61 -13.83 18.33
C THR A 10 35.47 -14.55 17.65
N GLY A 11 35.00 -15.68 18.21
CA GLY A 11 33.84 -16.40 17.67
C GLY A 11 32.56 -15.59 17.75
N ILE A 12 32.31 -14.91 18.88
CA ILE A 12 31.15 -14.03 19.06
C ILE A 12 31.17 -12.87 18.06
N ILE A 13 32.34 -12.24 17.86
CA ILE A 13 32.49 -11.13 16.91
C ILE A 13 32.15 -11.59 15.49
N ILE A 14 32.61 -12.78 15.06
CA ILE A 14 32.30 -13.32 13.74
C ILE A 14 30.79 -13.55 13.57
N VAL A 15 30.12 -14.13 14.58
CA VAL A 15 28.67 -14.36 14.52
C VAL A 15 27.90 -13.04 14.44
N LEU A 16 28.31 -12.02 15.19
CA LEU A 16 27.69 -10.70 15.13
C LEU A 16 27.87 -10.03 13.76
N ILE A 17 29.07 -10.14 13.17
CA ILE A 17 29.35 -9.62 11.82
C ILE A 17 28.49 -10.33 10.78
N VAL A 18 28.43 -11.67 10.83
CA VAL A 18 27.62 -12.46 9.89
C VAL A 18 26.13 -12.13 10.03
N SER A 19 25.63 -12.00 11.26
CA SER A 19 24.25 -11.59 11.54
C SER A 19 23.95 -10.20 10.97
N PHE A 20 24.84 -9.23 11.19
CA PHE A 20 24.68 -7.87 10.68
C PHE A 20 24.71 -7.83 9.15
N ILE A 21 25.62 -8.56 8.50
CA ILE A 21 25.68 -8.68 7.04
C ILE A 21 24.41 -9.33 6.50
N THR A 22 23.94 -10.40 7.14
CA THR A 22 22.71 -11.10 6.73
C THR A 22 21.50 -10.17 6.86
N PHE A 23 21.39 -9.44 7.97
CA PHE A 23 20.35 -8.46 8.17
C PHE A 23 20.41 -7.33 7.14
N TYR A 24 21.60 -6.80 6.84
CA TYR A 24 21.80 -5.76 5.83
C TYR A 24 21.38 -6.23 4.44
N ILE A 25 21.80 -7.43 4.02
CA ILE A 25 21.39 -8.02 2.73
C ILE A 25 19.88 -8.21 2.69
N LEU A 26 19.28 -8.77 3.74
CA LEU A 26 17.83 -8.95 3.83
C LEU A 26 17.09 -7.61 3.74
N PHE A 27 17.59 -6.58 4.43
CA PHE A 27 17.02 -5.24 4.43
C PHE A 27 16.98 -4.62 3.03
N ILE A 28 18.09 -4.66 2.30
CA ILE A 28 18.14 -4.12 0.92
C ILE A 28 17.19 -4.89 -0.01
N ASN A 29 17.18 -6.23 0.05
CA ASN A 29 16.30 -7.05 -0.78
C ASN A 29 14.80 -6.89 -0.46
N LEU A 30 14.47 -6.45 0.76
CA LEU A 30 13.10 -6.14 1.15
C LEU A 30 12.71 -4.69 0.83
N SER A 31 13.65 -3.73 0.92
CA SER A 31 13.41 -2.32 0.58
C SER A 31 13.24 -2.09 -0.93
N ASP A 32 14.01 -2.79 -1.77
CA ASP A 32 14.00 -2.55 -3.22
C ASP A 32 12.78 -3.16 -3.94
N LYS A 33 11.89 -3.87 -3.24
CA LYS A 33 10.65 -4.45 -3.80
C LYS A 33 9.49 -3.47 -3.91
N SER A 34 9.79 -2.19 -3.86
CA SER A 34 8.84 -1.12 -4.04
C SER A 34 8.67 -0.88 -5.55
N ASP A 35 7.87 -1.70 -6.25
CA ASP A 35 7.59 -1.63 -7.71
C ASP A 35 6.82 -0.36 -8.13
N TYR A 36 7.01 0.77 -7.44
CA TYR A 36 6.37 2.03 -7.81
C TYR A 36 7.13 2.70 -8.96
N VAL A 37 6.43 2.97 -10.05
CA VAL A 37 6.96 3.77 -11.16
C VAL A 37 7.04 5.23 -10.70
N GLU A 38 8.22 5.66 -10.25
CA GLU A 38 8.44 7.03 -9.79
C GLU A 38 8.35 8.05 -10.94
N SER A 39 8.74 7.65 -12.15
CA SER A 39 8.66 8.51 -13.33
C SER A 39 8.55 7.67 -14.60
N GLY A 40 7.84 8.19 -15.60
CA GLY A 40 7.69 7.54 -16.89
C GLY A 40 6.35 7.86 -17.56
N ILE A 41 6.18 7.30 -18.75
CA ILE A 41 4.91 7.37 -19.48
C ILE A 41 4.20 6.04 -19.30
N ILE A 42 3.02 6.09 -18.72
CA ILE A 42 2.14 4.94 -18.53
C ILE A 42 0.97 5.09 -19.50
N LYS A 43 0.73 4.06 -20.32
CA LYS A 43 -0.42 4.03 -21.22
C LYS A 43 -1.58 3.35 -20.52
N SER A 44 -2.73 4.02 -20.49
CA SER A 44 -4.01 3.47 -20.03
C SER A 44 -4.99 3.45 -21.19
N GLY A 45 -5.80 2.40 -21.28
CA GLY A 45 -6.93 2.35 -22.23
C GLY A 45 -8.17 3.10 -21.72
N GLU A 46 -8.15 3.53 -20.46
CA GLU A 46 -9.26 4.20 -19.78
C GLU A 46 -9.21 5.74 -19.89
N LEU A 47 -8.10 6.28 -20.42
CA LEU A 47 -7.92 7.72 -20.59
C LEU A 47 -8.37 8.17 -21.98
N TYR A 48 -9.09 9.28 -22.05
CA TYR A 48 -9.50 9.92 -23.30
C TYR A 48 -8.41 10.83 -23.88
N ASP A 49 -7.64 11.49 -23.01
CA ASP A 49 -6.53 12.38 -23.35
C ASP A 49 -5.32 12.15 -22.41
N SER A 50 -4.22 12.85 -22.67
CA SER A 50 -3.03 12.80 -21.82
C SER A 50 -3.28 13.48 -20.47
N VAL A 51 -2.82 12.83 -19.40
CA VAL A 51 -2.77 13.40 -18.05
C VAL A 51 -1.31 13.52 -17.62
N VAL A 52 -0.97 14.66 -17.03
CA VAL A 52 0.35 14.89 -16.42
C VAL A 52 0.21 14.81 -14.91
N ILE A 53 1.02 13.95 -14.30
CA ILE A 53 1.10 13.80 -12.86
C ILE A 53 2.53 14.14 -12.46
N TYR A 54 2.70 15.08 -11.54
CA TYR A 54 3.98 15.37 -10.92
C TYR A 54 3.84 15.39 -9.40
N ARG A 55 4.92 15.06 -8.69
CA ARG A 55 4.97 15.10 -7.22
C ARG A 55 5.94 16.18 -6.76
N ASP A 56 5.54 16.93 -5.74
CA ASP A 56 6.41 17.90 -5.10
C ASP A 56 7.46 17.23 -4.19
N GLU A 57 8.28 18.04 -3.53
CA GLU A 57 9.33 17.56 -2.61
C GLU A 57 8.78 16.81 -1.37
N PHE A 58 7.50 16.97 -1.06
CA PHE A 58 6.80 16.30 0.03
C PHE A 58 6.03 15.06 -0.44
N GLY A 59 6.08 14.74 -1.74
CA GLY A 59 5.37 13.62 -2.36
C GLY A 59 3.88 13.91 -2.63
N VAL A 60 3.44 15.16 -2.55
CA VAL A 60 2.06 15.55 -2.88
C VAL A 60 1.88 15.48 -4.39
N SER A 61 0.86 14.74 -4.85
CA SER A 61 0.55 14.63 -6.28
C SER A 61 -0.25 15.82 -6.78
N HIS A 62 0.23 16.41 -7.87
CA HIS A 62 -0.43 17.42 -8.66
C HIS A 62 -0.83 16.78 -10.00
N ILE A 63 -2.08 16.98 -10.41
CA ILE A 63 -2.67 16.33 -11.59
C ILE A 63 -3.21 17.41 -12.52
N GLU A 64 -2.75 17.38 -13.76
CA GLU A 64 -3.22 18.22 -14.85
C GLU A 64 -3.85 17.34 -15.93
N ALA A 65 -5.14 17.59 -16.23
CA ALA A 65 -5.91 16.87 -17.23
C ALA A 65 -6.80 17.83 -18.02
N ASN A 66 -7.13 17.47 -19.26
CA ASN A 66 -7.96 18.29 -20.15
C ASN A 66 -9.48 18.07 -19.97
N ASN A 67 -9.88 17.09 -19.17
CA ASN A 67 -11.27 16.79 -18.85
C ASN A 67 -11.38 16.19 -17.43
N GLU A 68 -12.60 16.23 -16.87
CA GLU A 68 -12.85 15.80 -15.49
C GLU A 68 -12.76 14.28 -15.32
N ASP A 69 -13.16 13.49 -16.31
CA ASP A 69 -13.13 12.02 -16.23
C ASP A 69 -11.69 11.51 -16.07
N ASP A 70 -10.78 12.01 -16.91
CA ASP A 70 -9.36 11.69 -16.85
C ASP A 70 -8.71 12.22 -15.56
N LEU A 71 -9.16 13.39 -15.07
CA LEU A 71 -8.72 13.95 -13.79
C LEU A 71 -9.07 13.03 -12.62
N TYR A 72 -10.33 12.57 -12.55
CA TYR A 72 -10.78 11.67 -11.49
C TYR A 72 -10.16 10.28 -11.60
N PHE A 73 -9.95 9.78 -12.81
CA PHE A 73 -9.21 8.54 -13.04
C PHE A 73 -7.79 8.65 -12.48
N ALA A 74 -7.07 9.73 -12.83
CA ALA A 74 -5.72 9.96 -12.36
C ALA A 74 -5.65 10.19 -10.84
N LEU A 75 -6.66 10.84 -10.24
CA LEU A 75 -6.76 10.97 -8.79
C LEU A 75 -6.90 9.62 -8.09
N GLY A 76 -7.72 8.72 -8.64
CA GLY A 76 -7.82 7.35 -8.14
C GLY A 76 -6.50 6.60 -8.28
N TYR A 77 -5.82 6.79 -9.41
CA TYR A 77 -4.52 6.20 -9.69
C TYR A 77 -3.44 6.66 -8.69
N THR A 78 -3.28 7.96 -8.44
CA THR A 78 -2.28 8.47 -7.48
C THR A 78 -2.61 8.05 -6.05
N HIS A 79 -3.89 8.05 -5.66
CA HIS A 79 -4.30 7.51 -4.37
C HIS A 79 -3.96 6.03 -4.20
N ALA A 80 -4.16 5.20 -5.23
CA ALA A 80 -3.77 3.80 -5.18
C ALA A 80 -2.25 3.65 -5.06
N GLN A 81 -1.46 4.41 -5.81
CA GLN A 81 0.01 4.38 -5.68
C GLN A 81 0.46 4.61 -4.23
N ASP A 82 -0.14 5.57 -3.53
CA ASP A 82 0.32 5.96 -2.20
C ASP A 82 -0.38 5.19 -1.06
N ARG A 83 -1.63 4.77 -1.26
CA ARG A 83 -2.54 4.32 -0.18
C ARG A 83 -3.39 3.09 -0.52
N LEU A 84 -3.03 2.30 -1.53
CA LEU A 84 -3.83 1.14 -1.95
C LEU A 84 -4.21 0.23 -0.78
N TRP A 85 -3.26 -0.09 0.10
CA TRP A 85 -3.51 -0.98 1.24
C TRP A 85 -4.53 -0.38 2.22
N GLN A 86 -4.45 0.92 2.49
CA GLN A 86 -5.36 1.63 3.41
C GLN A 86 -6.76 1.70 2.82
N MET A 87 -6.86 1.99 1.52
CA MET A 87 -8.12 2.04 0.80
C MET A 87 -8.79 0.67 0.75
N ASP A 88 -8.05 -0.40 0.42
CA ASP A 88 -8.59 -1.76 0.38
C ASP A 88 -9.02 -2.22 1.77
N LEU A 89 -8.21 -1.97 2.80
CA LEU A 89 -8.56 -2.30 4.18
C LEU A 89 -9.83 -1.57 4.63
N SER A 90 -9.90 -0.25 4.39
CA SER A 90 -11.07 0.57 4.74
C SER A 90 -12.33 0.12 4.01
N ARG A 91 -12.20 -0.22 2.72
CA ARG A 91 -13.29 -0.78 1.90
C ARG A 91 -13.78 -2.10 2.48
N ARG A 92 -12.88 -3.03 2.82
CA ARG A 92 -13.22 -4.33 3.46
C ARG A 92 -13.87 -4.14 4.83
N ALA A 93 -13.39 -3.19 5.63
CA ALA A 93 -13.98 -2.86 6.92
C ALA A 93 -15.43 -2.37 6.77
N ALA A 94 -15.67 -1.42 5.86
CA ALA A 94 -17.02 -0.90 5.58
C ALA A 94 -17.97 -1.98 5.01
N GLU A 95 -17.43 -2.94 4.25
CA GLU A 95 -18.16 -4.10 3.72
C GLU A 95 -18.39 -5.21 4.75
N GLY A 96 -17.71 -5.17 5.89
CA GLY A 96 -17.65 -6.28 6.85
C GLY A 96 -17.03 -7.53 6.22
N ARG A 97 -15.79 -7.41 5.73
CA ARG A 97 -15.00 -8.46 5.07
C ARG A 97 -13.55 -8.51 5.56
N LEU A 98 -13.27 -8.02 6.76
CA LEU A 98 -11.93 -8.09 7.36
C LEU A 98 -11.50 -9.53 7.66
N SER A 99 -12.45 -10.43 7.92
CA SER A 99 -12.13 -11.83 8.23
C SER A 99 -11.52 -12.56 7.04
N GLU A 100 -11.67 -12.06 5.82
CA GLU A 100 -11.03 -12.61 4.62
C GLU A 100 -9.51 -12.46 4.64
N ILE A 101 -8.98 -11.45 5.36
CA ILE A 101 -7.55 -11.13 5.41
C ILE A 101 -6.93 -11.41 6.79
N PHE A 102 -7.69 -11.22 7.88
CA PHE A 102 -7.21 -11.45 9.25
C PHE A 102 -7.73 -12.74 9.88
N GLY A 103 -8.57 -13.49 9.18
CA GLY A 103 -9.13 -14.74 9.66
C GLY A 103 -10.29 -14.59 10.64
N PRO A 104 -10.68 -15.66 11.34
CA PRO A 104 -11.93 -15.73 12.08
C PRO A 104 -12.00 -14.81 13.31
N GLU A 105 -10.87 -14.31 13.82
CA GLU A 105 -10.82 -13.47 15.02
C GLU A 105 -11.61 -12.16 14.88
N VAL A 106 -11.73 -11.64 13.66
CA VAL A 106 -12.44 -10.38 13.37
C VAL A 106 -13.87 -10.59 12.86
N ILE A 107 -14.40 -11.82 12.92
CA ILE A 107 -15.72 -12.13 12.34
C ILE A 107 -16.87 -11.36 13.00
N GLU A 108 -16.77 -11.05 14.30
CA GLU A 108 -17.79 -10.27 15.01
C GLU A 108 -17.82 -8.82 14.53
N TYR A 109 -16.67 -8.26 14.14
CA TYR A 109 -16.61 -6.95 13.51
C TYR A 109 -17.33 -6.95 12.16
N ASP A 110 -17.08 -7.98 11.34
CA ASP A 110 -17.74 -8.11 10.04
C ASP A 110 -19.26 -8.23 10.17
N LYS A 111 -19.74 -9.01 11.14
CA LYS A 111 -21.17 -9.12 11.46
C LYS A 111 -21.77 -7.78 11.86
N LEU A 112 -21.08 -7.02 12.72
CA LEU A 112 -21.52 -5.69 13.15
C LEU A 112 -21.64 -4.73 11.95
N PHE A 113 -20.61 -4.64 11.12
CA PHE A 113 -20.60 -3.70 9.99
C PHE A 113 -21.60 -4.06 8.88
N ARG A 114 -21.84 -5.35 8.66
CA ARG A 114 -22.96 -5.79 7.79
C ARG A 114 -24.32 -5.46 8.39
N THR A 115 -24.46 -5.49 9.72
CA THR A 115 -25.70 -5.11 10.41
C THR A 115 -25.98 -3.62 10.29
N ILE A 116 -24.95 -2.77 10.51
CA ILE A 116 -25.00 -1.32 10.22
C ILE A 116 -25.39 -1.11 8.76
N GLY A 117 -24.76 -1.87 7.86
CA GLY A 117 -25.08 -1.89 6.45
C GLY A 117 -24.62 -0.64 5.72
N ILE A 118 -23.37 -0.24 5.95
CA ILE A 118 -22.74 0.86 5.21
C ILE A 118 -22.78 0.56 3.71
N ASN A 119 -22.27 -0.61 3.30
CA ASN A 119 -22.24 -1.01 1.89
C ASN A 119 -23.62 -0.95 1.19
N ARG A 120 -24.67 -1.57 1.78
CA ARG A 120 -26.04 -1.52 1.22
C ARG A 120 -26.59 -0.10 1.12
N THR A 121 -26.18 0.79 2.02
CA THR A 121 -26.65 2.18 2.06
C THR A 121 -25.91 3.01 1.02
N SER A 122 -24.60 2.82 0.88
CA SER A 122 -23.77 3.44 -0.15
C SER A 122 -24.31 3.16 -1.56
N TYR A 123 -24.69 1.91 -1.87
CA TYR A 123 -25.29 1.58 -3.18
C TYR A 123 -26.63 2.29 -3.42
N LYS A 124 -27.47 2.41 -2.39
CA LYS A 124 -28.74 3.15 -2.50
C LYS A 124 -28.51 4.63 -2.77
N ILE A 125 -27.54 5.22 -2.05
CA ILE A 125 -27.18 6.63 -2.23
C ILE A 125 -26.60 6.86 -3.62
N TYR A 126 -25.66 6.01 -4.06
CA TYR A 126 -25.04 6.11 -5.37
C TYR A 126 -26.07 6.08 -6.50
N ASN A 127 -27.02 5.14 -6.45
CA ASN A 127 -28.11 5.04 -7.44
C ASN A 127 -29.12 6.20 -7.38
N SER A 128 -29.03 7.08 -6.37
CA SER A 128 -29.88 8.27 -6.24
C SER A 128 -29.18 9.57 -6.62
N LEU A 129 -27.89 9.51 -6.96
CA LEU A 129 -27.16 10.68 -7.44
C LEU A 129 -27.66 11.08 -8.83
N PRO A 130 -27.67 12.40 -9.14
CA PRO A 130 -27.88 12.84 -10.52
C PRO A 130 -26.73 12.35 -11.40
N GLU A 131 -27.06 12.12 -12.68
CA GLU A 131 -26.04 11.97 -13.74
C GLU A 131 -25.26 13.26 -13.93
#